data_AF-A0A957B8W2-F1
#
_entry.id   AF-A0A957B8W2-F1
#
_cell.length_a   1.000
_cell.length_b   1.000
_cell.length_c   1.000
_cell.angle_alpha   90.00
_cell.angle_beta   90.00
_cell.angle_gamma   90.00
#
_symmetry.space_group_name_H-M   'P 1'
#
loop_
_entity.id
_entity.type
_entity.pdbx_description
1 polymer ?
#
loop_
_entity_poly.entity_id
_entity_poly.type
_entity_poly.pdbx_seq_one_letter_code
_entity_poly.pdbx_strand_id
1 'polypeptide(L)'
;MKRSQWLRRALTLIPAMLLVACLQVSSMAQTPTLPAEIAPVDGAIGPIEYGENINPLTGLAIDDPAVLHRRPIVIKISNSPALVRPQSGIGQTDLAFEHYTEVGITRFSAVFYSQAPQRVGSIRSARLIDYELVPMYQGLLAFAGASIGVDKRIYGSEQVVSNLCATREDTEQCYEEANAIGPAGYVPPSDFVERAYKGV
;
A
#
# COMPACT_ATOMS: atom_id res chain seq x y z
N MET A 1 28.27 81.86 21.82
CA MET A 1 29.24 81.62 22.92
C MET A 1 29.08 80.20 23.42
N LYS A 2 30.21 79.53 23.65
CA LYS A 2 30.43 78.22 24.30
C LYS A 2 30.38 76.95 23.43
N ARG A 3 31.58 76.39 23.33
CA ARG A 3 32.01 75.09 22.82
C ARG A 3 31.54 73.96 23.74
N SER A 4 31.21 72.80 23.17
CA SER A 4 31.35 71.49 23.83
C SER A 4 31.18 70.39 22.77
N GLN A 5 31.86 69.26 22.76
CA GLN A 5 33.05 68.73 23.42
C GLN A 5 33.25 67.39 22.67
N TRP A 6 34.47 67.11 22.22
CA TRP A 6 34.88 65.77 21.84
C TRP A 6 34.77 64.87 23.07
N LEU A 7 34.33 63.60 22.94
CA LEU A 7 34.95 62.51 23.69
C LEU A 7 34.69 61.15 23.03
N ARG A 8 35.80 60.46 22.77
CA ARG A 8 35.95 59.09 22.28
C ARG A 8 35.49 58.08 23.35
N ARG A 9 34.85 56.98 22.93
CA ARG A 9 34.74 55.72 23.71
C ARG A 9 34.90 54.57 22.71
N ALA A 10 36.11 54.01 22.55
CA ALA A 10 36.68 52.91 23.33
C ALA A 10 35.95 51.58 23.04
N LEU A 11 36.45 50.88 22.02
CA LEU A 11 36.05 49.53 21.63
C LEU A 11 36.74 48.54 22.57
N THR A 12 36.00 47.88 23.45
CA THR A 12 36.50 46.82 24.33
C THR A 12 36.28 45.45 23.69
N LEU A 13 37.38 44.78 23.33
CA LEU A 13 37.44 43.37 22.91
C LEU A 13 37.19 42.46 24.12
N ILE A 14 36.18 41.58 24.03
CA ILE A 14 35.90 40.51 25.00
C ILE A 14 36.58 39.24 24.47
N PRO A 15 37.44 38.54 25.25
CA PRO A 15 38.05 37.30 24.80
C PRO A 15 37.08 36.12 24.92
N ALA A 16 37.00 35.32 23.88
CA ALA A 16 36.28 34.05 23.82
C ALA A 16 36.99 32.99 24.67
N MET A 17 36.36 32.58 25.77
CA MET A 17 36.77 31.44 26.58
C MET A 17 35.77 30.31 26.32
N LEU A 18 36.14 29.38 25.42
CA LEU A 18 35.40 28.14 25.18
C LEU A 18 35.52 27.25 26.42
N LEU A 19 34.43 27.12 27.18
CA LEU A 19 34.23 26.02 28.12
C LEU A 19 33.49 24.90 27.37
N VAL A 20 34.21 23.89 26.90
CA VAL A 20 33.62 22.64 26.41
C VAL A 20 33.20 21.83 27.64
N ALA A 21 31.96 22.00 28.08
CA ALA A 21 31.35 21.16 29.09
C ALA A 21 30.88 19.86 28.42
N CYS A 22 31.55 18.76 28.78
CA CYS A 22 31.20 17.40 28.39
C CYS A 22 29.84 17.03 29.02
N LEU A 23 28.77 16.97 28.22
CA LEU A 23 27.57 16.19 28.58
C LEU A 23 27.55 14.95 27.68
N GLN A 24 28.10 13.86 28.22
CA GLN A 24 27.83 12.53 27.73
C GLN A 24 26.35 12.23 27.99
N VAL A 25 25.53 12.43 26.97
CA VAL A 25 24.21 11.81 26.92
C VAL A 25 24.45 10.33 26.67
N SER A 26 24.54 9.55 27.75
CA SER A 26 24.49 8.09 27.68
C SER A 26 23.11 7.71 27.13
N SER A 27 23.06 7.46 25.82
CA SER A 27 21.91 6.85 25.16
C SER A 27 21.77 5.43 25.70
N MET A 28 20.86 5.23 26.66
CA MET A 28 20.36 3.90 26.97
C MET A 28 19.50 3.47 25.78
N ALA A 29 20.13 2.82 24.81
CA ALA A 29 19.42 2.08 23.78
C ALA A 29 18.67 0.94 24.49
N GLN A 30 17.40 1.17 24.81
CA GLN A 30 16.49 0.06 25.13
C GLN A 30 16.34 -0.75 23.86
N THR A 31 16.99 -1.91 23.80
CA THR A 31 16.70 -2.91 22.78
C THR A 31 15.21 -3.22 22.88
N PRO A 32 14.39 -3.00 21.81
CA PRO A 32 13.00 -3.39 21.85
C PRO A 32 12.94 -4.88 22.18
N THR A 33 12.33 -5.21 23.31
CA THR A 33 12.09 -6.61 23.66
C THR A 33 11.06 -7.10 22.66
N LEU A 34 11.45 -8.08 21.83
CA LEU A 34 10.52 -8.71 20.89
C LEU A 34 9.28 -9.17 21.67
N PRO A 35 8.06 -8.93 21.16
CA PRO A 35 6.85 -9.48 21.75
C PRO A 35 7.04 -10.98 21.99
N ALA A 36 6.55 -11.47 23.13
CA ALA A 36 6.56 -12.90 23.43
C ALA A 36 5.98 -13.67 22.23
N GLU A 37 6.71 -14.68 21.76
CA GLU A 37 6.28 -15.56 20.69
C GLU A 37 4.92 -16.17 21.07
N ILE A 38 3.89 -15.85 20.29
CA ILE A 38 2.53 -16.34 20.55
C ILE A 38 2.57 -17.84 20.25
N ALA A 39 2.55 -18.67 21.29
CA ALA A 39 2.46 -20.11 21.12
C ALA A 39 1.17 -20.46 20.35
N PRO A 40 1.25 -21.25 19.26
CA PRO A 40 0.06 -21.65 18.53
C PRO A 40 -0.90 -22.42 19.46
N VAL A 41 -2.20 -22.12 19.33
CA VAL A 41 -3.25 -22.84 20.05
C VAL A 41 -3.29 -24.27 19.51
N ASP A 42 -3.32 -25.26 20.40
CA ASP A 42 -3.38 -26.67 20.01
C ASP A 42 -4.63 -26.94 19.16
N GLY A 43 -4.42 -27.51 17.97
CA GLY A 43 -5.48 -27.72 16.96
C GLY A 43 -5.86 -26.49 16.12
N ALA A 44 -5.19 -25.35 16.25
CA ALA A 44 -5.38 -24.22 15.34
C ALA A 44 -4.81 -24.52 13.95
N ILE A 45 -5.59 -24.19 12.92
CA ILE A 45 -5.15 -24.24 11.52
C ILE A 45 -4.68 -22.84 11.13
N GLY A 46 -3.42 -22.71 10.71
CA GLY A 46 -2.80 -21.42 10.40
C GLY A 46 -2.50 -20.55 11.63
N PRO A 47 -1.93 -19.35 11.42
CA PRO A 47 -1.53 -18.77 10.14
C PRO A 47 -0.13 -19.22 9.67
N ILE A 48 0.58 -20.01 10.47
CA ILE A 48 1.96 -20.44 10.18
C ILE A 48 1.97 -21.63 9.22
N GLU A 49 1.11 -22.62 9.47
CA GLU A 49 0.99 -23.83 8.65
C GLU A 49 -0.48 -24.13 8.35
N TYR A 50 -0.76 -24.46 7.10
CA TYR A 50 -2.07 -24.93 6.63
C TYR A 50 -1.89 -26.32 6.02
N GLY A 51 -2.88 -27.20 6.20
CA GLY A 51 -2.89 -28.48 5.48
C GLY A 51 -2.96 -28.25 3.97
N GLU A 52 -2.44 -29.20 3.19
CA GLU A 52 -2.36 -29.09 1.72
C GLU A 52 -3.71 -28.88 1.03
N ASN A 53 -4.80 -29.31 1.68
CA ASN A 53 -6.17 -29.17 1.21
C ASN A 53 -6.97 -28.09 1.96
N ILE A 54 -6.31 -27.17 2.65
CA ILE A 54 -6.97 -26.07 3.36
C ILE A 54 -6.73 -24.77 2.61
N ASN A 55 -7.81 -24.05 2.32
CA ASN A 55 -7.72 -22.69 1.79
C ASN A 55 -7.23 -21.73 2.89
N PRO A 56 -6.05 -21.11 2.75
CA PRO A 56 -5.48 -20.24 3.77
C PRO A 56 -6.29 -18.95 4.01
N LEU A 57 -7.13 -18.53 3.06
CA LEU A 57 -7.94 -17.32 3.18
C LEU A 57 -9.21 -17.51 4.03
N THR A 58 -9.75 -18.74 4.03
CA THR A 58 -11.05 -19.05 4.67
C THR A 58 -10.92 -20.06 5.81
N GLY A 59 -9.81 -20.81 5.87
CA GLY A 59 -9.63 -21.93 6.79
C GLY A 59 -10.46 -23.17 6.46
N LEU A 60 -11.14 -23.18 5.30
CA LEU A 60 -12.01 -24.29 4.88
C LEU A 60 -11.25 -25.33 4.06
N ALA A 61 -11.63 -26.59 4.23
CA ALA A 61 -11.13 -27.67 3.38
C ALA A 61 -11.68 -27.55 1.96
N ILE A 62 -10.88 -27.96 0.99
CA ILE A 62 -11.24 -28.03 -0.43
C ILE A 62 -11.08 -29.45 -0.97
N ASP A 63 -11.94 -29.83 -1.91
CA ASP A 63 -11.96 -31.18 -2.48
C ASP A 63 -10.78 -31.44 -3.42
N ASP A 64 -10.40 -30.45 -4.23
CA ASP A 64 -9.31 -30.53 -5.20
C ASP A 64 -8.18 -29.55 -4.83
N PRO A 65 -7.09 -30.03 -4.20
CA PRO A 65 -5.93 -29.21 -3.85
C PRO A 65 -5.32 -28.44 -5.02
N ALA A 66 -5.47 -28.90 -6.27
CA ALA A 66 -4.95 -28.19 -7.44
C ALA A 66 -5.58 -26.80 -7.63
N VAL A 67 -6.72 -26.54 -7.00
CA VAL A 67 -7.33 -25.20 -6.94
C VAL A 67 -6.39 -24.19 -6.26
N LEU A 68 -5.64 -24.59 -5.22
CA LEU A 68 -4.76 -23.69 -4.49
C LEU A 68 -3.49 -23.33 -5.25
N HIS A 69 -3.16 -24.06 -6.33
CA HIS A 69 -2.07 -23.69 -7.24
C HIS A 69 -2.43 -22.54 -8.20
N ARG A 70 -3.71 -22.12 -8.22
CA ARG A 70 -4.17 -21.00 -9.02
C ARG A 70 -3.76 -19.67 -8.38
N ARG A 71 -3.74 -18.61 -9.18
CA ARG A 71 -3.58 -17.26 -8.64
C ARG A 71 -4.93 -16.68 -8.23
N PRO A 72 -5.04 -16.06 -7.04
CA PRO A 72 -6.23 -15.32 -6.65
C PRO A 72 -6.55 -14.19 -7.64
N ILE A 73 -7.82 -13.82 -7.76
CA ILE A 73 -8.26 -12.67 -8.56
C ILE A 73 -9.03 -11.72 -7.65
N VAL A 74 -8.53 -10.49 -7.54
CA VAL A 74 -9.20 -9.36 -6.92
C VAL A 74 -10.08 -8.69 -7.97
N ILE A 75 -11.40 -8.72 -7.77
CA ILE A 75 -12.37 -8.16 -8.71
C ILE A 75 -13.09 -6.97 -8.07
N LYS A 76 -13.11 -5.85 -8.78
CA LYS A 76 -13.84 -4.66 -8.35
C LYS A 76 -15.31 -4.74 -8.69
N ILE A 77 -16.17 -4.85 -7.68
CA ILE A 77 -17.62 -5.04 -7.83
C ILE A 77 -18.40 -3.84 -7.29
N SER A 78 -19.42 -3.42 -8.04
CA SER A 78 -20.33 -2.34 -7.66
C SER A 78 -21.24 -2.72 -6.48
N ASN A 79 -21.50 -1.77 -5.58
CA ASN A 79 -22.60 -1.85 -4.61
C ASN A 79 -23.67 -0.76 -4.81
N SER A 80 -23.47 0.14 -5.78
CA SER A 80 -24.32 1.31 -6.02
C SER A 80 -24.36 1.70 -7.51
N PRO A 81 -25.50 2.16 -8.05
CA PRO A 81 -26.79 2.37 -7.37
C PRO A 81 -27.53 1.06 -7.07
N ALA A 82 -28.68 1.10 -6.38
CA ALA A 82 -29.45 -0.08 -5.97
C ALA A 82 -29.74 -1.07 -7.12
N LEU A 83 -29.85 -0.59 -8.36
CA LEU A 83 -30.08 -1.39 -9.57
C LEU A 83 -28.97 -2.43 -9.86
N VAL A 84 -27.74 -2.23 -9.36
CA VAL A 84 -26.64 -3.19 -9.56
C VAL A 84 -26.74 -4.42 -8.65
N ARG A 85 -27.75 -4.45 -7.77
CA ARG A 85 -28.01 -5.55 -6.85
C ARG A 85 -29.17 -6.43 -7.38
N PRO A 86 -29.08 -7.76 -7.20
CA PRO A 86 -27.97 -8.49 -6.59
C PRO A 86 -26.74 -8.53 -7.51
N GLN A 87 -25.55 -8.50 -6.90
CA GLN A 87 -24.29 -8.69 -7.63
C GLN A 87 -24.19 -10.13 -8.14
N SER A 88 -23.62 -10.29 -9.33
CA SER A 88 -23.28 -11.61 -9.87
C SER A 88 -22.01 -12.14 -9.23
N GLY A 89 -22.03 -13.40 -8.81
CA GLY A 89 -20.84 -14.15 -8.37
C GLY A 89 -20.27 -13.77 -7.00
N ILE A 90 -20.69 -12.65 -6.38
CA ILE A 90 -20.07 -12.16 -5.14
C ILE A 90 -20.16 -13.16 -3.97
N GLY A 91 -21.22 -13.97 -3.91
CA GLY A 91 -21.37 -14.99 -2.85
C GLY A 91 -20.38 -16.16 -2.95
N GLN A 92 -19.60 -16.25 -4.02
CA GLN A 92 -18.56 -17.26 -4.24
C GLN A 92 -17.15 -16.70 -3.97
N THR A 93 -17.04 -15.50 -3.42
CA THR A 93 -15.74 -14.90 -3.08
C THR A 93 -15.23 -15.46 -1.75
N ASP A 94 -13.92 -15.63 -1.61
CA ASP A 94 -13.31 -16.07 -0.35
C ASP A 94 -13.21 -14.91 0.65
N LEU A 95 -12.85 -13.72 0.16
CA LEU A 95 -12.84 -12.49 0.95
C LEU A 95 -13.57 -11.37 0.21
N ALA A 96 -14.31 -10.53 0.93
CA ALA A 96 -14.97 -9.35 0.39
C ALA A 96 -14.67 -8.13 1.26
N PHE A 97 -13.99 -7.14 0.67
CA PHE A 97 -13.73 -5.86 1.33
C PHE A 97 -14.76 -4.84 0.84
N GLU A 98 -15.68 -4.42 1.71
CA GLU A 98 -16.51 -3.24 1.44
C GLU A 98 -15.77 -2.00 1.91
N HIS A 99 -15.67 -1.01 1.02
CA HIS A 99 -15.06 0.26 1.39
C HIS A 99 -15.71 1.42 0.65
N TYR A 100 -15.52 2.62 1.21
CA TYR A 100 -15.96 3.85 0.57
C TYR A 100 -15.19 4.11 -0.71
N THR A 101 -15.91 4.67 -1.68
CA THR A 101 -15.36 5.14 -2.94
C THR A 101 -15.74 6.60 -3.15
N GLU A 102 -16.20 7.01 -4.33
CA GLU A 102 -16.60 8.40 -4.58
C GLU A 102 -17.97 8.71 -3.94
N VAL A 103 -18.20 9.98 -3.60
CA VAL A 103 -19.54 10.53 -3.27
C VAL A 103 -20.32 9.69 -2.23
N GLY A 104 -19.63 9.13 -1.24
CA GLY A 104 -20.25 8.40 -0.14
C GLY A 104 -20.86 7.04 -0.50
N ILE A 105 -20.60 6.51 -1.70
CA ILE A 105 -21.05 5.16 -2.07
C ILE A 105 -19.95 4.12 -1.82
N THR A 106 -20.36 2.90 -1.47
CA THR A 106 -19.44 1.77 -1.29
C THR A 106 -19.31 0.92 -2.54
N ARG A 107 -18.20 0.19 -2.63
CA ARG A 107 -17.95 -0.87 -3.60
C ARG A 107 -17.21 -2.01 -2.91
N PHE A 108 -17.23 -3.18 -3.51
CA PHE A 108 -16.51 -4.35 -3.03
C PHE A 108 -15.21 -4.57 -3.81
N SER A 109 -14.17 -4.97 -3.09
CA SER A 109 -13.01 -5.65 -3.65
C SER A 109 -13.10 -7.10 -3.23
N ALA A 110 -13.45 -7.98 -4.18
CA ALA A 110 -13.76 -9.39 -3.92
C ALA A 110 -12.57 -10.26 -4.36
N VAL A 111 -12.02 -11.05 -3.45
CA VAL A 111 -10.91 -11.97 -3.71
C VAL A 111 -11.46 -13.37 -3.98
N PHE A 112 -11.31 -13.83 -5.21
CA PHE A 112 -11.67 -15.18 -5.65
C PHE A 112 -10.41 -16.02 -5.74
N TYR A 113 -10.35 -17.11 -4.97
CA TYR A 113 -9.23 -18.04 -4.95
C TYR A 113 -9.69 -19.49 -5.08
N SER A 114 -10.59 -19.94 -4.20
CA SER A 114 -11.10 -21.32 -4.20
C SER A 114 -12.19 -21.56 -5.25
N GLN A 115 -12.92 -20.52 -5.64
CA GLN A 115 -14.07 -20.61 -6.53
C GLN A 115 -13.89 -19.75 -7.77
N ALA A 116 -14.43 -20.24 -8.89
CA ALA A 116 -14.39 -19.59 -10.19
C ALA A 116 -15.81 -19.44 -10.75
N PRO A 117 -16.57 -18.42 -10.31
CA PRO A 117 -17.93 -18.18 -10.79
C PRO A 117 -17.97 -17.93 -12.30
N GLN A 118 -19.02 -18.44 -12.97
CA GLN A 118 -19.23 -18.21 -14.41
C GLN A 118 -19.44 -16.73 -14.76
N ARG A 119 -19.94 -15.93 -13.82
CA ARG A 119 -20.19 -14.50 -14.00
C ARG A 119 -19.93 -13.73 -12.71
N VAL A 120 -19.19 -12.63 -12.82
CA VAL A 120 -18.92 -11.69 -11.74
C VAL A 120 -19.28 -10.28 -12.18
N GLY A 121 -19.93 -9.50 -11.31
CA GLY A 121 -20.18 -8.09 -11.58
C GLY A 121 -21.32 -7.48 -10.76
N SER A 122 -21.67 -6.22 -10.99
CA SER A 122 -21.17 -5.34 -12.07
C SER A 122 -19.74 -4.85 -11.80
N ILE A 123 -18.83 -5.00 -12.77
CA ILE A 123 -17.44 -4.54 -12.64
C ILE A 123 -17.37 -3.00 -12.64
N ARG A 124 -16.51 -2.43 -11.80
CA ARG A 124 -16.36 -0.97 -11.62
C ARG A 124 -14.91 -0.53 -11.47
N SER A 125 -14.75 0.77 -11.30
CA SER A 125 -13.44 1.39 -11.31
C SER A 125 -12.62 1.12 -10.06
N ALA A 126 -11.34 0.81 -10.27
CA ALA A 126 -10.37 0.53 -9.22
C ALA A 126 -10.01 1.78 -8.42
N ARG A 127 -9.74 1.60 -7.14
CA ARG A 127 -9.30 2.60 -6.16
C ARG A 127 -7.97 2.14 -5.54
N LEU A 128 -7.34 3.00 -4.77
CA LEU A 128 -6.00 2.72 -4.21
C LEU A 128 -5.96 1.40 -3.43
N ILE A 129 -7.01 1.10 -2.65
CA ILE A 129 -7.12 -0.19 -1.95
C ILE A 129 -7.02 -1.40 -2.89
N ASP A 130 -7.59 -1.33 -4.10
CA ASP A 130 -7.51 -2.45 -5.05
C ASP A 130 -6.07 -2.70 -5.50
N TYR A 131 -5.28 -1.62 -5.67
CA TYR A 131 -3.87 -1.69 -6.00
C TYR A 131 -3.05 -2.33 -4.87
N GLU A 132 -3.37 -2.04 -3.62
CA GLU A 132 -2.67 -2.61 -2.44
C GLU A 132 -3.08 -4.07 -2.15
N LEU A 133 -4.34 -4.45 -2.39
CA LEU A 133 -4.81 -5.82 -2.15
C LEU A 133 -4.15 -6.84 -3.08
N VAL A 134 -3.81 -6.45 -4.30
CA VAL A 134 -3.21 -7.35 -5.30
C VAL A 134 -1.87 -7.93 -4.83
N PRO A 135 -0.86 -7.15 -4.41
CA PRO A 135 0.38 -7.70 -3.89
C PRO A 135 0.19 -8.44 -2.56
N MET A 136 -0.74 -8.02 -1.70
CA MET A 136 -1.04 -8.72 -0.44
C MET A 136 -1.49 -10.16 -0.66
N TYR A 137 -2.26 -10.41 -1.73
CA TYR A 137 -2.78 -11.73 -2.09
C TYR A 137 -2.09 -12.35 -3.31
N GLN A 138 -0.99 -11.76 -3.79
CA GLN A 138 -0.29 -12.17 -5.02
C GLN A 138 -1.24 -12.40 -6.23
N GLY A 139 -2.27 -11.58 -6.31
CA GLY A 139 -3.43 -11.81 -7.17
C GLY A 139 -3.31 -11.22 -8.57
N LEU A 140 -4.41 -11.33 -9.32
CA LEU A 140 -4.72 -10.54 -10.51
C LEU A 140 -5.75 -9.47 -10.17
N LEU A 141 -5.73 -8.33 -10.86
CA LEU A 141 -6.74 -7.29 -10.68
C LEU A 141 -7.69 -7.25 -11.89
N ALA A 142 -9.00 -7.36 -11.64
CA ALA A 142 -10.04 -7.16 -12.65
C ALA A 142 -10.92 -5.96 -12.29
N PHE A 143 -10.99 -4.98 -13.20
CA PHE A 143 -11.66 -3.70 -12.96
C PHE A 143 -12.07 -3.02 -14.27
N ALA A 144 -12.90 -1.98 -14.18
CA ALA A 144 -13.35 -1.18 -15.32
C ALA A 144 -13.06 0.31 -15.07
N GLY A 145 -11.89 0.75 -15.51
CA GLY A 145 -11.36 2.12 -15.34
C GLY A 145 -10.81 2.39 -13.94
N ALA A 146 -10.08 3.47 -13.75
CA ALA A 146 -9.57 3.88 -12.44
C ALA A 146 -9.54 5.41 -12.33
N SER A 147 -9.34 5.94 -11.12
CA SER A 147 -8.99 7.36 -10.98
C SER A 147 -7.59 7.56 -11.55
N ILE A 148 -7.30 8.72 -12.16
CA ILE A 148 -6.04 9.00 -12.87
C ILE A 148 -4.80 8.59 -12.03
N GLY A 149 -4.77 8.90 -10.74
CA GLY A 149 -3.65 8.52 -9.87
C GLY A 149 -3.51 7.00 -9.64
N VAL A 150 -4.62 6.27 -9.58
CA VAL A 150 -4.63 4.81 -9.41
C VAL A 150 -4.30 4.13 -10.73
N ASP A 151 -4.83 4.64 -11.84
CA ASP A 151 -4.55 4.15 -13.18
C ASP A 151 -3.05 4.17 -13.49
N LYS A 152 -2.38 5.29 -13.21
CA LYS A 152 -0.93 5.44 -13.33
C LYS A 152 -0.15 4.45 -12.48
N ARG A 153 -0.62 4.15 -11.26
CA ARG A 153 0.04 3.16 -10.37
C ARG A 153 -0.12 1.74 -10.89
N ILE A 154 -1.30 1.39 -11.39
CA ILE A 154 -1.57 0.06 -11.95
C ILE A 154 -0.71 -0.15 -13.19
N TYR A 155 -0.77 0.76 -14.17
CA TYR A 155 -0.07 0.59 -15.44
C TYR A 155 1.43 0.87 -15.37
N GLY A 156 1.88 1.71 -14.42
CA GLY A 156 3.30 1.91 -14.11
C GLY A 156 3.86 0.90 -13.11
N SER A 157 3.10 -0.11 -12.70
CA SER A 157 3.63 -1.13 -11.78
C SER A 157 4.65 -2.02 -12.46
N GLU A 158 5.73 -2.37 -11.77
CA GLU A 158 6.77 -3.26 -12.27
C GLU A 158 6.19 -4.54 -12.88
N GLN A 159 5.17 -5.13 -12.24
CA GLN A 159 4.52 -6.34 -12.72
C GLN A 159 3.83 -6.15 -14.08
N VAL A 160 3.17 -5.01 -14.30
CA VAL A 160 2.50 -4.73 -15.58
C VAL A 160 3.54 -4.38 -16.64
N VAL A 161 4.50 -3.53 -16.31
CA VAL A 161 5.57 -3.11 -17.21
C VAL A 161 6.41 -4.31 -17.66
N SER A 162 6.82 -5.17 -16.74
CA SER A 162 7.60 -6.38 -17.03
C SER A 162 6.88 -7.28 -18.03
N ASN A 163 5.57 -7.50 -17.84
CA ASN A 163 4.79 -8.31 -18.78
C ASN A 163 4.57 -7.62 -20.13
N LEU A 164 4.36 -6.30 -20.16
CA LEU A 164 4.19 -5.54 -21.42
C LEU A 164 5.48 -5.47 -22.22
N CYS A 165 6.62 -5.34 -21.55
CA CYS A 165 7.94 -5.25 -22.18
C CYS A 165 8.56 -6.62 -22.48
N ALA A 166 8.03 -7.71 -21.91
CA ALA A 166 8.61 -9.07 -22.05
C ALA A 166 8.77 -9.54 -23.50
N THR A 167 7.92 -9.07 -24.42
CA THR A 167 7.94 -9.46 -25.84
C THR A 167 8.56 -8.42 -26.76
N ARG A 168 9.07 -7.30 -26.23
CA ARG A 168 9.71 -6.23 -27.01
C ARG A 168 11.20 -6.50 -27.16
N GLU A 169 11.74 -6.25 -28.34
CA GLU A 169 13.19 -6.34 -28.59
C GLU A 169 13.95 -5.16 -27.98
N ASP A 170 13.28 -4.01 -27.82
CA ASP A 170 13.80 -2.77 -27.26
C ASP A 170 13.41 -2.61 -25.78
N THR A 171 13.72 -3.63 -24.97
CA THR A 171 13.31 -3.74 -23.57
C THR A 171 13.63 -2.48 -22.75
N GLU A 172 14.87 -1.97 -22.81
CA GLU A 172 15.28 -0.76 -22.08
C GLU A 172 14.44 0.47 -22.45
N GLN A 173 14.19 0.67 -23.75
CA GLN A 173 13.35 1.75 -24.24
C GLN A 173 11.89 1.59 -23.79
N CYS A 174 11.39 0.35 -23.74
CA CYS A 174 10.06 0.06 -23.20
C CYS A 174 9.94 0.42 -21.72
N TYR A 175 10.97 0.10 -20.91
CA TYR A 175 10.99 0.48 -19.50
C TYR A 175 11.05 2.00 -19.32
N GLU A 176 11.83 2.73 -20.12
CA GLU A 176 11.87 4.21 -20.09
C GLU A 176 10.51 4.84 -20.45
N GLU A 177 9.84 4.32 -21.48
CA GLU A 177 8.48 4.74 -21.88
C GLU A 177 7.44 4.45 -20.79
N ALA A 178 7.53 3.28 -20.16
CA ALA A 178 6.65 2.90 -19.06
C ALA A 178 6.91 3.74 -17.80
N ASN A 179 8.17 4.03 -17.51
CA ASN A 179 8.60 4.93 -16.43
C ASN A 179 8.12 6.36 -16.68
N ALA A 180 7.94 6.79 -17.93
CA ALA A 180 7.33 8.08 -18.23
C ALA A 180 5.83 8.13 -17.87
N ILE A 181 5.12 7.00 -17.92
CA ILE A 181 3.69 6.88 -17.54
C ILE A 181 3.52 6.80 -16.01
N GLY A 182 4.45 6.11 -15.34
CA GLY A 182 4.57 6.07 -13.89
C GLY A 182 6.03 5.81 -13.50
N PRO A 183 6.76 6.78 -12.92
CA PRO A 183 8.19 6.62 -12.64
C PRO A 183 8.47 5.37 -11.80
N ALA A 184 9.53 4.63 -12.13
CA ALA A 184 10.11 3.67 -11.20
C ALA A 184 10.43 4.40 -9.89
N GLY A 185 9.75 4.03 -8.81
CA GLY A 185 9.83 4.73 -7.51
C GLY A 185 8.79 5.83 -7.27
N TYR A 186 7.74 5.97 -8.11
CA TYR A 186 6.57 6.79 -7.78
C TYR A 186 5.65 6.08 -6.76
N VAL A 187 6.20 5.86 -5.57
CA VAL A 187 5.43 6.02 -4.34
C VAL A 187 5.22 7.53 -4.24
N PRO A 188 4.02 8.12 -4.12
CA PRO A 188 3.96 9.37 -3.37
C PRO A 188 4.24 8.93 -1.94
N PRO A 189 5.46 9.17 -1.43
CA PRO A 189 5.69 8.94 -0.03
C PRO A 189 4.79 9.98 0.64
N SER A 190 3.93 9.52 1.52
CA SER A 190 3.63 10.29 2.72
C SER A 190 3.02 11.69 2.63
N ASP A 191 2.71 12.38 1.53
CA ASP A 191 2.26 13.78 1.67
C ASP A 191 0.88 13.93 2.38
N PHE A 192 0.08 12.86 2.47
CA PHE A 192 -1.13 12.85 3.31
C PHE A 192 -0.88 12.40 4.75
N VAL A 193 0.03 11.45 4.97
CA VAL A 193 0.43 11.04 6.33
C VAL A 193 1.30 12.12 6.98
N GLU A 194 2.13 12.81 6.21
CA GLU A 194 3.06 13.86 6.62
C GLU A 194 2.34 15.19 6.88
N ARG A 195 1.27 15.52 6.15
CA ARG A 195 0.34 16.60 6.53
C ARG A 195 -0.54 16.25 7.73
N ALA A 196 -0.99 15.00 7.84
CA ALA A 196 -1.76 14.54 8.99
C ALA A 196 -0.92 14.44 10.29
N TYR A 197 0.40 14.22 10.20
CA TYR A 197 1.29 14.04 11.36
C TYR A 197 2.09 15.30 11.76
N LYS A 198 2.38 16.22 10.81
CA LYS A 198 3.09 17.49 11.10
C LYS A 198 2.18 18.67 11.45
N GLY A 199 0.86 18.49 11.47
CA GLY A 199 -0.07 19.52 11.93
C GLY A 199 0.00 20.83 11.13
N VAL A 200 0.08 20.73 9.80
CA VAL A 200 -0.07 21.84 8.83
C VAL A 200 -1.12 21.53 7.78
#